data_AF-A0A7S2DBC0-F1
#
_entry.id   AF-A0A7S2DBC0-F1
#
_cell.length_a   1.000
_cell.length_b   1.000
_cell.length_c   1.000
_cell.angle_alpha   90.00
_cell.angle_beta   90.00
_cell.angle_gamma   90.00
#
_symmetry.space_group_name_H-M   'P 1'
#
loop_
_entity.id
_entity.type
_entity.pdbx_description
1 polymer ?
#
loop_
_entity_poly.entity_id
_entity_poly.type
_entity_poly.pdbx_seq_one_letter_code
_entity_poly.pdbx_strand_id
1 'polypeptide(L)'
;VYSEFDAFFDAESAYEFTVQPTSGVLEPAGTGGTTFIITYKPTEYGKPVQGKLIIQTEDVYWSYLVRGTHPKYSAPVADKPKVATRLSKDMQQELAKASSQRRKKNFIRENMAGGSSSAG
;
A
#
# COMPACT_ATOMS: atom_id res chain seq x y z
N VAL A 1 -29.96 -24.46 -29.08
CA VAL A 1 -30.99 -23.55 -28.52
C VAL A 1 -30.23 -22.34 -28.01
N TYR A 2 -30.66 -21.15 -28.41
CA TYR A 2 -30.12 -19.89 -27.92
C TYR A 2 -31.05 -19.41 -26.80
N SER A 3 -30.51 -19.08 -25.64
CA SER A 3 -31.29 -18.62 -24.49
C SER A 3 -30.85 -17.22 -24.14
N GLU A 4 -31.76 -16.26 -24.26
CA GLU A 4 -31.51 -14.90 -23.80
C GLU A 4 -31.41 -14.89 -22.27
N PHE A 5 -30.47 -14.11 -21.75
CA PHE A 5 -30.26 -13.97 -20.32
C PHE A 5 -30.25 -12.51 -19.89
N ASP A 6 -30.61 -12.31 -18.63
CA ASP A 6 -30.34 -11.10 -17.86
C ASP A 6 -29.43 -11.44 -16.67
N ALA A 7 -28.45 -10.59 -16.40
CA ALA A 7 -27.50 -10.72 -15.31
C ALA A 7 -27.40 -9.42 -14.51
N PHE A 8 -27.68 -9.50 -13.22
CA PHE A 8 -27.69 -8.35 -12.33
C PHE A 8 -27.41 -8.75 -10.88
N PHE A 9 -26.95 -7.79 -10.10
CA PHE A 9 -26.88 -7.94 -8.65
C PHE A 9 -28.23 -7.59 -8.02
N ASP A 10 -28.66 -8.38 -7.04
CA ASP A 10 -29.88 -8.13 -6.28
C ASP A 10 -29.82 -6.80 -5.53
N ALA A 11 -30.98 -6.21 -5.21
CA ALA A 11 -31.11 -4.87 -4.61
C ALA A 11 -30.42 -4.73 -3.24
N GLU A 12 -30.24 -5.85 -2.52
CA GLU A 12 -29.51 -5.87 -1.24
C GLU A 12 -27.99 -5.90 -1.41
N SER A 13 -27.50 -6.10 -2.64
CA SER A 13 -26.06 -6.15 -2.93
C SER A 13 -25.46 -4.75 -2.90
N ALA A 14 -24.20 -4.66 -2.46
CA ALA A 14 -23.47 -3.40 -2.49
C ALA A 14 -23.29 -2.88 -3.92
N TYR A 15 -23.42 -1.56 -4.09
CA TYR A 15 -23.20 -0.84 -5.35
C TYR A 15 -21.76 -0.94 -5.88
N GLU A 16 -20.85 -1.47 -5.05
CA GLU A 16 -19.45 -1.70 -5.38
C GLU A 16 -19.27 -2.87 -6.35
N PHE A 17 -20.29 -3.72 -6.52
CA PHE A 17 -20.29 -4.81 -7.48
C PHE A 17 -20.99 -4.44 -8.78
N THR A 18 -20.37 -4.80 -9.90
CA THR A 18 -20.99 -4.73 -11.22
C THR A 18 -20.71 -6.01 -12.01
N VAL A 19 -21.60 -6.35 -12.94
CA VAL A 19 -21.45 -7.50 -13.84
C VAL A 19 -21.53 -7.04 -15.29
N GLN A 20 -20.73 -7.66 -16.17
CA GLN A 20 -20.82 -7.50 -17.61
C GLN A 20 -20.62 -8.86 -18.32
N PRO A 21 -21.40 -9.18 -19.36
CA PRO A 21 -22.58 -8.46 -19.85
C PRO A 21 -23.77 -8.55 -18.89
N THR A 22 -24.65 -7.54 -18.89
CA THR A 22 -25.90 -7.54 -18.10
C THR A 22 -27.06 -8.21 -18.84
N SER A 23 -26.96 -8.36 -20.15
CA SER A 23 -27.90 -9.13 -20.96
C SER A 23 -27.22 -9.62 -22.22
N GLY A 24 -27.80 -10.65 -22.85
CA GLY A 24 -27.26 -11.22 -24.07
C GLY A 24 -27.85 -12.60 -24.34
N VAL A 25 -27.15 -13.38 -25.15
CA VAL A 25 -27.52 -14.76 -25.48
C VAL A 25 -26.48 -15.70 -24.90
N LEU A 26 -26.92 -16.72 -24.18
CA LEU A 26 -26.05 -17.78 -23.69
C LEU A 26 -25.53 -18.60 -24.86
N GLU A 27 -24.23 -18.84 -24.83
CA GLU A 27 -23.58 -19.81 -25.68
C GLU A 27 -24.21 -21.20 -25.54
N PRO A 28 -24.42 -21.94 -26.65
CA PRO A 28 -25.01 -23.27 -26.62
C PRO A 28 -24.26 -24.25 -25.72
N ALA A 29 -24.99 -25.21 -25.16
CA ALA A 29 -24.37 -26.31 -24.42
C ALA A 29 -23.34 -27.07 -25.28
N GLY A 30 -22.15 -27.30 -24.74
CA GLY A 30 -21.05 -27.98 -25.42
C GLY A 30 -19.99 -27.05 -26.04
N THR A 31 -20.15 -25.72 -25.94
CA THR A 31 -19.09 -24.75 -26.23
C THR A 31 -18.31 -24.37 -24.95
N GLY A 32 -17.43 -23.37 -25.03
CA GLY A 32 -16.70 -22.84 -23.87
C GLY A 32 -17.57 -22.09 -22.84
N GLY A 33 -18.87 -21.94 -23.09
CA GLY A 33 -19.80 -21.23 -22.22
C GLY A 33 -19.72 -19.71 -22.33
N THR A 34 -20.59 -19.02 -21.59
CA THR A 34 -20.65 -17.55 -21.58
C THR A 34 -19.83 -17.00 -20.43
N THR A 35 -18.93 -16.04 -20.72
CA THR A 35 -18.09 -15.41 -19.68
C THR A 35 -18.80 -14.21 -19.08
N PHE A 36 -18.92 -14.20 -17.75
CA PHE A 36 -19.41 -13.06 -16.98
C PHE A 36 -18.25 -12.44 -16.19
N ILE A 37 -18.04 -11.14 -16.38
CA ILE A 37 -17.01 -10.35 -15.71
C ILE A 37 -17.64 -9.63 -14.53
N ILE A 38 -17.15 -9.95 -13.34
CA ILE A 38 -17.57 -9.30 -12.10
C ILE A 38 -16.49 -8.29 -11.71
N THR A 39 -16.89 -7.04 -11.54
CA THR A 39 -16.00 -5.97 -11.06
C THR A 39 -16.40 -5.61 -9.63
N TYR A 40 -15.41 -5.48 -8.75
CA TYR A 40 -15.59 -5.02 -7.37
C TYR A 40 -14.73 -3.78 -7.13
N LYS A 41 -15.37 -2.66 -6.77
CA LYS A 41 -14.74 -1.37 -6.49
C LYS A 41 -14.93 -1.00 -5.01
N PRO A 42 -14.05 -1.46 -4.10
CA PRO A 42 -14.17 -1.17 -2.68
C PRO A 42 -14.05 0.34 -2.39
N THR A 43 -14.98 0.91 -1.61
CA THR A 43 -14.93 2.32 -1.15
C THR A 43 -14.41 2.45 0.28
N GLU A 44 -14.57 1.41 1.11
CA GLU A 44 -14.12 1.37 2.50
C GLU A 44 -13.15 0.20 2.71
N TYR A 45 -12.15 0.37 3.59
CA TYR A 45 -11.21 -0.71 3.92
C TYR A 45 -11.72 -1.57 5.08
N GLY A 46 -11.64 -2.89 4.93
CA GLY A 46 -11.78 -3.85 6.02
C GLY A 46 -13.22 -4.29 6.31
N LYS A 47 -14.22 -3.70 5.66
CA LYS A 47 -15.59 -4.20 5.71
C LYS A 47 -15.76 -5.34 4.70
N PRO A 48 -16.17 -6.55 5.12
CA PRO A 48 -16.50 -7.60 4.17
C PRO A 48 -17.76 -7.20 3.41
N VAL A 49 -17.68 -7.20 2.08
CA VAL A 49 -18.80 -6.85 1.21
C VAL A 49 -19.23 -8.10 0.45
N GLN A 50 -20.54 -8.36 0.44
CA GLN A 50 -21.11 -9.48 -0.30
C GLN A 50 -22.23 -8.98 -1.22
N GLY A 51 -22.39 -9.64 -2.36
CA GLY A 51 -23.44 -9.38 -3.32
C GLY A 51 -23.98 -10.68 -3.88
N LYS A 52 -25.27 -10.69 -4.24
CA LYS A 52 -25.92 -11.85 -4.86
C LYS A 52 -26.07 -11.56 -6.35
N LEU A 53 -25.27 -12.26 -7.17
CA LEU A 53 -25.37 -12.21 -8.62
C LEU A 53 -26.46 -13.16 -9.08
N ILE A 54 -27.43 -12.62 -9.81
CA ILE A 54 -28.51 -13.37 -10.44
C ILE A 54 -28.21 -13.43 -11.94
N ILE A 55 -28.29 -14.62 -12.51
CA ILE A 55 -28.30 -14.83 -13.96
C ILE A 55 -29.57 -15.62 -14.25
N GLN A 56 -30.44 -15.07 -15.08
CA GLN A 56 -31.74 -15.68 -15.37
C GLN A 56 -31.98 -15.72 -16.88
N THR A 57 -32.65 -16.76 -17.32
CA THR A 57 -33.20 -16.95 -18.66
C THR A 57 -34.70 -17.22 -18.51
N GLU A 58 -35.43 -17.42 -19.60
CA GLU A 58 -36.85 -17.78 -19.54
C GLU A 58 -37.10 -19.08 -18.74
N ASP A 59 -36.22 -20.07 -18.88
CA ASP A 59 -36.40 -21.40 -18.29
C ASP A 59 -35.56 -21.66 -17.03
N VAL A 60 -34.45 -20.93 -16.85
CA VAL A 60 -33.42 -21.24 -15.85
C VAL A 60 -33.01 -20.02 -15.04
N TYR A 61 -32.83 -20.23 -13.74
CA TYR A 61 -32.38 -19.23 -12.79
C TYR A 61 -31.15 -19.71 -12.01
N TRP A 62 -30.10 -18.90 -12.00
CA TRP A 62 -28.90 -19.10 -11.19
C TRP A 62 -28.68 -17.94 -10.22
N SER A 63 -28.26 -18.28 -9.01
CA SER A 63 -27.92 -17.31 -7.96
C SER A 63 -26.55 -17.65 -7.38
N TYR A 64 -25.63 -16.68 -7.42
CA TYR A 64 -24.27 -16.81 -6.93
C TYR A 64 -24.00 -15.79 -5.81
N LEU A 65 -23.38 -16.25 -4.71
CA LEU A 65 -22.90 -15.36 -3.66
C LEU A 65 -21.47 -14.90 -3.99
N VAL A 66 -21.31 -13.62 -4.29
CA VAL A 66 -20.02 -12.98 -4.57
C VAL A 66 -19.52 -12.31 -3.29
N ARG A 67 -18.26 -12.55 -2.94
CA ARG A 67 -17.61 -11.95 -1.75
C ARG A 67 -16.41 -11.11 -2.18
N GLY A 68 -16.52 -9.81 -1.94
CA GLY A 68 -15.44 -8.85 -2.10
C GLY A 68 -14.54 -8.89 -0.88
N THR A 69 -13.25 -9.09 -1.11
CA THR A 69 -12.24 -9.04 -0.03
C THR A 69 -11.12 -8.10 -0.44
N HIS A 70 -10.51 -7.45 0.53
CA HIS A 70 -9.30 -6.68 0.28
C HIS A 70 -8.10 -7.61 0.14
N PRO A 71 -7.12 -7.27 -0.71
CA PRO A 71 -5.84 -7.97 -0.72
C PRO A 71 -5.25 -7.90 0.69
N LYS A 72 -4.79 -9.05 1.20
CA LYS A 72 -4.14 -9.13 2.51
C LYS A 72 -2.92 -8.22 2.50
N TYR A 73 -2.91 -7.24 3.40
CA TYR A 73 -1.75 -6.35 3.56
C TYR A 73 -0.49 -7.19 3.86
N SER A 74 0.54 -7.02 3.03
CA SER A 74 1.88 -7.50 3.33
C SER A 74 2.72 -6.30 3.71
N ALA A 75 3.23 -6.31 4.95
CA ALA A 75 4.16 -5.28 5.38
C ALA A 75 5.40 -5.33 4.49
N PRO A 76 5.85 -4.20 3.92
CA PRO A 76 7.09 -4.18 3.17
C PRO A 76 8.22 -4.66 4.08
N VAL A 77 8.97 -5.67 3.63
CA VAL A 77 10.17 -6.15 4.32
C VAL A 77 11.21 -5.04 4.20
N ALA A 78 11.29 -4.19 5.21
CA ALA A 78 12.34 -3.18 5.30
C ALA A 78 13.66 -3.91 5.59
N ASP A 79 14.40 -4.25 4.53
CA ASP A 79 15.65 -5.00 4.64
C ASP A 79 16.66 -4.27 5.53
N LYS A 80 16.63 -2.93 5.54
CA LYS A 80 17.47 -2.06 6.39
C LYS A 80 16.77 -0.73 6.69
N PRO A 81 16.80 -0.21 7.93
CA PRO A 81 16.36 1.16 8.19
C PRO A 81 17.23 2.14 7.39
N LYS A 82 16.61 2.98 6.54
CA LYS A 82 17.29 4.06 5.79
C LYS A 82 17.87 5.15 6.70
N VAL A 83 17.50 5.17 7.97
CA VAL A 83 18.00 6.14 8.96
C VAL A 83 19.23 5.55 9.65
N ALA A 84 20.40 6.03 9.28
CA ALA A 84 21.64 5.74 9.98
C ALA A 84 21.68 6.56 11.29
N THR A 85 21.21 5.99 12.40
CA THR A 85 21.27 6.62 13.73
C THR A 85 22.70 6.64 14.32
N ARG A 86 23.67 6.07 13.61
CA ARG A 86 25.07 5.96 14.05
C ARG A 86 25.97 6.74 13.09
N LEU A 87 26.78 7.63 13.66
CA LEU A 87 27.83 8.35 12.95
C LEU A 87 28.81 7.33 12.33
N SER A 88 29.22 7.53 11.07
CA SER A 88 30.17 6.64 10.39
C SER A 88 31.49 6.55 11.16
N LYS A 89 32.19 5.41 11.05
CA LYS A 89 33.46 5.17 11.75
C LYS A 89 34.52 6.22 11.34
N ASP A 90 34.50 6.65 10.09
CA ASP A 90 35.41 7.69 9.57
C ASP A 90 35.16 9.03 10.26
N MET A 91 33.90 9.47 10.37
CA MET A 91 33.55 10.68 11.10
C MET A 91 33.89 10.58 12.59
N GLN A 92 33.66 9.43 13.22
CA GLN A 92 34.04 9.23 14.63
C GLN A 92 35.56 9.37 14.83
N GLN A 93 36.36 8.80 13.92
CA GLN A 93 37.81 8.92 13.98
C GLN A 93 38.28 10.35 13.71
N GLU A 94 37.65 11.06 12.79
CA GLU A 94 37.99 12.45 12.49
C GLU A 94 37.66 13.38 13.66
N LEU A 95 36.49 13.23 14.30
CA LEU A 95 36.16 13.94 15.54
C LEU A 95 37.12 13.59 16.69
N ALA A 96 37.53 12.33 16.82
CA ALA A 96 38.51 11.92 17.83
C ALA A 96 39.89 12.56 17.60
N LYS A 97 40.33 12.66 16.33
CA LYS A 97 41.56 13.35 15.96
C LYS A 97 41.47 14.86 16.19
N ALA A 98 40.36 15.48 15.78
CA ALA A 98 40.12 16.92 15.95
C ALA A 98 40.03 17.33 17.43
N SER A 99 39.35 16.55 18.26
CA SER A 99 39.28 16.80 19.71
C SER A 99 40.64 16.65 20.40
N SER A 100 41.45 15.67 19.98
CA SER A 100 42.82 15.48 20.47
C SER A 100 43.76 16.63 20.07
N GLN A 101 43.59 17.19 18.88
CA GLN A 101 44.33 18.39 18.43
C GLN A 101 43.91 19.66 19.19
N ARG A 102 42.61 19.83 19.46
CA ARG A 102 42.10 20.97 20.27
C ARG A 102 42.63 20.97 21.69
N ARG A 103 42.77 19.80 22.32
CA ARG A 103 43.35 19.68 23.69
C ARG A 103 44.82 20.08 23.80
N LYS A 104 45.58 20.14 22.69
CA LYS A 104 47.00 20.56 22.71
C LYS A 104 47.21 22.07 22.76
N LYS A 105 46.17 22.88 22.52
CA LYS A 105 46.27 24.35 22.59
C LYS A 105 45.75 24.84 23.94
N ASN A 106 46.67 25.33 24.78
CA ASN A 106 46.35 25.94 26.07
C ASN A 106 46.08 27.45 25.87
N PHE A 107 44.85 27.79 25.50
CA PHE A 107 44.43 29.17 25.23
C PHE A 107 44.55 30.13 26.44
N ILE A 108 44.62 29.60 27.67
CA ILE A 108 44.81 30.41 28.89
C ILE A 108 46.20 31.08 28.91
N ARG A 109 47.25 30.37 28.45
CA ARG A 109 48.62 30.93 28.39
C ARG A 109 48.75 31.95 27.26
N GLU A 110 48.06 31.72 26.14
CA GLU A 110 48.08 32.59 24.96
C GLU A 110 47.40 33.94 25.24
N ASN A 111 46.32 33.95 26.04
CA ASN A 111 45.64 35.18 26.44
C ASN A 111 46.36 35.96 27.55
N MET A 112 47.13 35.31 28.43
CA MET A 112 47.91 36.00 29.47
C MET A 112 49.12 36.78 28.90
N ALA A 113 49.71 36.33 27.78
CA ALA A 113 50.86 37.01 27.18
C ALA A 113 50.51 38.32 26.45
N GLY A 114 49.23 38.54 26.11
CA GLY A 114 48.74 39.76 25.44
C GLY A 114 48.17 40.83 26.38
N GLY A 115 48.23 40.63 27.70
CA GLY A 115 47.50 41.42 28.68
C GLY A 115 48.37 42.13 29.73
N SER A 116 49.55 42.65 29.37
CA SER A 116 50.35 43.49 30.28
C SER A 116 51.11 44.61 29.56
N SER A 117 50.39 45.67 29.19
CA SER A 117 50.85 47.05 29.03
C SER A 117 49.59 47.88 28.76
N SER A 118 49.16 48.87 29.54
CA SER A 118 49.88 49.86 30.32
C SER A 118 48.95 50.42 31.40
N ALA A 119 49.41 50.44 32.64
CA ALA A 119 49.01 51.46 33.60
C ALA A 119 49.79 52.74 33.26
N GLY A 120 49.10 53.87 33.24
CA GLY A 120 49.61 55.20 32.91
C GLY A 120 48.46 56.13 32.59
#